data_AF-A0A9D9V2R1-F1
#
_entry.id   AF-A0A9D9V2R1-F1
#
_cell.length_a   1.000
_cell.length_b   1.000
_cell.length_c   1.000
_cell.angle_alpha   90.00
_cell.angle_beta   90.00
_cell.angle_gamma   90.00
#
_symmetry.space_group_name_H-M   'P 1'
#
loop_
_entity.id
_entity.type
_entity.pdbx_description
1 polymer ?
#
loop_
_entity_poly.entity_id
_entity_poly.type
_entity_poly.pdbx_seq_one_letter_code
_entity_poly.pdbx_strand_id
1 'polypeptide(L)'
;MRKTLQTLLFSVIISVLLIAHTAMLIYSPFTNILSHSLVHQRKFISLLNKTEKTSDDFEYIQRSLALVQKQSSTLSTLIKMLSKTLPLKNLVTYADSISSVSSQLPELLGNKYEAHYVLFFYNNYELRPGGGFIGSLGFITFKNYTLTKFEVQDVYEIDGQIRDHHEPHSIVRKYLNQPNEYLRDSNFSPDFSQNVKNALRYLESVPPYNRDYIGAIGVTTSAFEDLLRLTGPIELSDFQTTISSSNFFAITQKKIETNFFPGSKQKRSILAALGNAVRHKLEELPPFVLIKFIYRSITSKNLVLYFQNRELQAAMSNLQASGDQKFYYPDWILPVDTNVGVNKLNEIVHKTLNLQLIQSNDSVIHSFRSTYSNPISSDAPNKETFKNYLQLYLPKNITLIRARLNNQEVTNEIVTTRVDNKTIFGLYFETPPASSTSVTIEYRLPLVGLLSQIEVKKQLGAGTPLVTVVYSRGETKIIKKVLESDEVFTLR
;
A
#
# COMPACT_ATOMS: atom_id res chain seq x y z
N MET A 1 -9.20 8.96 -27.28
CA MET A 1 -9.47 7.87 -26.31
C MET A 1 -8.30 6.91 -26.05
N ARG A 2 -7.34 6.69 -26.97
CA ARG A 2 -6.18 5.78 -26.78
C ARG A 2 -4.89 6.41 -26.20
N LYS A 3 -4.84 7.74 -25.99
CA LYS A 3 -3.60 8.49 -25.68
C LYS A 3 -3.45 8.86 -24.20
N THR A 4 -4.23 8.25 -23.31
CA THR A 4 -4.86 9.07 -22.27
C THR A 4 -4.54 8.71 -20.80
N LEU A 5 -4.17 7.49 -20.40
CA LEU A 5 -3.96 7.11 -18.97
C LEU A 5 -2.56 6.53 -18.67
N GLN A 6 -1.55 6.92 -19.44
CA GLN A 6 -0.29 6.21 -19.55
C GLN A 6 0.77 6.42 -18.43
N THR A 7 0.66 7.41 -17.54
CA THR A 7 1.82 7.91 -16.73
C THR A 7 1.79 7.55 -15.23
N LEU A 8 0.74 6.91 -14.67
CA LEU A 8 0.65 6.63 -13.22
C LEU A 8 1.36 5.34 -12.77
N LEU A 9 1.33 4.29 -13.59
CA LEU A 9 2.17 3.10 -13.36
C LEU A 9 3.61 3.36 -13.82
N PHE A 10 3.70 4.20 -14.82
CA PHE A 10 4.92 4.74 -15.35
C PHE A 10 5.62 5.61 -14.31
N SER A 11 4.92 6.37 -13.49
CA SER A 11 5.54 7.09 -12.38
C SER A 11 6.10 6.13 -11.35
N VAL A 12 5.49 4.98 -11.11
CA VAL A 12 5.97 3.93 -10.19
C VAL A 12 7.20 3.20 -10.76
N ILE A 13 7.15 2.75 -12.02
CA ILE A 13 8.29 2.13 -12.72
C ILE A 13 9.43 3.14 -12.92
N ILE A 14 9.11 4.39 -13.31
CA ILE A 14 10.02 5.53 -13.37
C ILE A 14 10.49 5.91 -11.98
N SER A 15 9.71 5.75 -10.92
CA SER A 15 10.19 6.04 -9.56
C SER A 15 11.08 4.95 -9.04
N VAL A 16 10.98 3.69 -9.47
CA VAL A 16 12.06 2.73 -9.18
C VAL A 16 13.33 3.11 -9.98
N LEU A 17 13.17 3.48 -11.24
CA LEU A 17 14.18 4.08 -12.14
C LEU A 17 14.81 5.38 -11.62
N LEU A 18 14.05 6.17 -10.87
CA LEU A 18 14.41 7.48 -10.38
C LEU A 18 14.80 7.42 -8.90
N ILE A 19 14.35 6.45 -8.10
CA ILE A 19 14.94 6.07 -6.81
C ILE A 19 16.39 5.61 -7.06
N ALA A 20 16.63 4.93 -8.18
CA ALA A 20 17.97 4.68 -8.71
C ALA A 20 18.74 5.96 -9.04
N HIS A 21 18.05 6.98 -9.52
CA HIS A 21 18.60 8.25 -9.97
C HIS A 21 18.75 9.28 -8.84
N THR A 22 17.94 9.26 -7.77
CA THR A 22 18.05 10.15 -6.60
C THR A 22 19.14 9.72 -5.64
N ALA A 23 19.47 8.43 -5.61
CA ALA A 23 20.71 8.01 -4.98
C ALA A 23 21.96 8.64 -5.64
N MET A 24 21.83 9.25 -6.84
CA MET A 24 22.88 10.10 -7.44
C MET A 24 22.94 11.54 -6.90
N LEU A 25 21.85 12.09 -6.36
CA LEU A 25 21.84 13.48 -5.90
C LEU A 25 22.66 13.68 -4.61
N ILE A 26 23.07 12.59 -3.97
CA ILE A 26 23.99 12.61 -2.85
C ILE A 26 25.45 12.90 -3.32
N TYR A 27 25.73 12.97 -4.64
CA TYR A 27 27.10 13.02 -5.15
C TYR A 27 27.45 14.10 -6.21
N SER A 28 26.68 15.17 -6.42
CA SER A 28 27.18 16.23 -7.31
C SER A 28 26.70 17.64 -6.96
N PRO A 29 27.61 18.63 -6.81
CA PRO A 29 27.27 20.04 -6.60
C PRO A 29 26.99 20.77 -7.94
N PHE A 30 26.16 20.20 -8.83
CA PHE A 30 25.89 20.82 -10.14
C PHE A 30 24.40 20.84 -10.50
N THR A 31 23.84 22.06 -10.50
CA THR A 31 22.47 22.40 -10.90
C THR A 31 22.23 22.33 -12.42
N ASN A 32 23.29 22.40 -13.24
CA ASN A 32 23.18 22.36 -14.72
C ASN A 32 22.96 20.95 -15.32
N ILE A 33 23.21 19.87 -14.55
CA ILE A 33 22.98 18.48 -15.00
C ILE A 33 21.50 18.10 -14.86
N LEU A 34 20.80 18.72 -13.89
CA LEU A 34 19.38 18.48 -13.64
C LEU A 34 18.51 18.92 -14.82
N SER A 35 18.73 20.09 -15.42
CA SER A 35 17.92 20.57 -16.55
C SER A 35 18.06 19.70 -17.81
N HIS A 36 19.29 19.27 -18.15
CA HIS A 36 19.51 18.32 -19.25
C HIS A 36 18.90 16.95 -18.95
N SER A 37 19.05 16.43 -17.73
CA SER A 37 18.42 15.18 -17.31
C SER A 37 16.89 15.23 -17.42
N LEU A 38 16.26 16.35 -17.05
CA LEU A 38 14.81 16.56 -17.16
C LEU A 38 14.30 16.51 -18.61
N VAL A 39 15.02 17.12 -19.55
CA VAL A 39 14.66 17.08 -20.98
C VAL A 39 14.75 15.67 -21.52
N HIS A 40 15.83 14.93 -21.17
CA HIS A 40 15.98 13.54 -21.57
C HIS A 40 14.88 12.64 -20.98
N GLN A 41 14.53 12.85 -19.71
CA GLN A 41 13.46 12.10 -19.06
C GLN A 41 12.11 12.40 -19.68
N ARG A 42 11.74 13.67 -19.90
CA ARG A 42 10.48 14.03 -20.58
C ARG A 42 10.37 13.41 -21.98
N LYS A 43 11.48 13.40 -22.73
CA LYS A 43 11.52 12.72 -24.04
C LYS A 43 11.36 11.20 -23.89
N PHE A 44 12.07 10.56 -22.96
CA PHE A 44 11.89 9.13 -22.70
C PHE A 44 10.42 8.82 -22.38
N ILE A 45 9.81 9.62 -21.50
CA ILE A 45 8.41 9.46 -21.09
C ILE A 45 7.46 9.59 -22.28
N SER A 46 7.62 10.65 -23.08
CA SER A 46 6.77 10.89 -24.23
C SER A 46 6.91 9.79 -25.28
N LEU A 47 8.09 9.20 -25.42
CA LEU A 47 8.31 8.07 -26.32
C LEU A 47 7.60 6.81 -25.86
N LEU A 48 7.50 6.50 -24.56
CA LEU A 48 6.74 5.31 -24.13
C LEU A 48 5.23 5.46 -24.37
N ASN A 49 4.76 6.68 -24.64
CA ASN A 49 3.40 7.00 -25.05
C ASN A 49 3.21 7.03 -26.58
N LYS A 50 4.31 7.06 -27.36
CA LYS A 50 4.28 7.13 -28.82
C LYS A 50 3.95 5.75 -29.41
N THR A 51 2.81 5.60 -30.09
CA THR A 51 2.39 4.33 -30.69
C THR A 51 3.18 3.96 -31.94
N GLU A 52 3.52 4.94 -32.76
CA GLU A 52 4.31 4.77 -33.97
C GLU A 52 5.73 5.25 -33.70
N LYS A 53 6.61 4.33 -33.30
CA LYS A 53 8.02 4.62 -33.01
C LYS A 53 8.88 4.44 -34.26
N THR A 54 9.78 5.38 -34.52
CA THR A 54 10.84 5.24 -35.51
C THR A 54 12.00 4.42 -34.94
N SER A 55 12.93 4.00 -35.79
CA SER A 55 14.18 3.35 -35.35
C SER A 55 14.95 4.23 -34.35
N ASP A 56 15.01 5.55 -34.58
CA ASP A 56 15.66 6.51 -33.67
C ASP A 56 14.98 6.58 -32.30
N ASP A 57 13.65 6.44 -32.24
CA ASP A 57 12.93 6.42 -30.97
C ASP A 57 13.29 5.18 -30.16
N PHE A 58 13.34 4.01 -30.83
CA PHE A 58 13.76 2.76 -30.19
C PHE A 58 15.21 2.84 -29.70
N GLU A 59 16.11 3.35 -30.54
CA GLU A 59 17.50 3.53 -30.17
C GLU A 59 17.65 4.49 -28.99
N TYR A 60 16.90 5.60 -28.98
CA TYR A 60 16.88 6.53 -27.85
C TYR A 60 16.45 5.83 -26.56
N ILE A 61 15.33 5.10 -26.57
CA ILE A 61 14.82 4.36 -25.40
C ILE A 61 15.87 3.37 -24.89
N GLN A 62 16.45 2.57 -25.78
CA GLN A 62 17.45 1.57 -25.42
C GLN A 62 18.71 2.20 -24.83
N ARG A 63 19.21 3.30 -25.43
CA ARG A 63 20.34 4.07 -24.89
C ARG A 63 20.02 4.65 -23.52
N SER A 64 18.81 5.18 -23.32
CA SER A 64 18.37 5.69 -22.01
C SER A 64 18.32 4.58 -20.96
N LEU A 65 17.76 3.41 -21.28
CA LEU A 65 17.69 2.27 -20.36
C LEU A 65 19.10 1.74 -20.01
N ALA A 66 19.97 1.61 -21.02
CA ALA A 66 21.36 1.18 -20.81
C ALA A 66 22.14 2.17 -19.92
N LEU A 67 21.88 3.48 -20.06
CA LEU A 67 22.48 4.49 -19.20
C LEU A 67 22.05 4.31 -17.74
N VAL A 68 20.75 4.10 -17.48
CA VAL A 68 20.26 3.92 -16.11
C VAL A 68 20.78 2.62 -15.49
N GLN A 69 20.84 1.53 -16.27
CA GLN A 69 21.42 0.27 -15.82
C GLN A 69 22.90 0.44 -15.45
N LYS A 70 23.71 1.06 -16.33
CA LYS A 70 25.13 1.32 -16.06
C LYS A 70 25.33 2.18 -14.81
N GLN A 71 24.49 3.18 -14.65
CA GLN A 71 24.58 4.12 -13.56
C GLN A 71 24.24 3.48 -12.20
N SER A 72 23.14 2.73 -12.14
CA SER A 72 22.72 2.04 -10.91
C SER A 72 23.70 0.94 -10.50
N SER A 73 24.29 0.21 -11.46
CA SER A 73 25.32 -0.79 -11.17
C SER A 73 26.61 -0.16 -10.64
N THR A 74 26.99 1.00 -11.19
CA THR A 74 28.14 1.80 -10.70
C THR A 74 27.90 2.25 -9.27
N LEU A 75 26.69 2.75 -8.97
CA LEU A 75 26.31 3.17 -7.63
C LEU A 75 26.30 2.01 -6.62
N SER A 76 25.73 0.86 -6.98
CA SER A 76 25.78 -0.36 -6.16
C SER A 76 27.23 -0.74 -5.82
N THR A 77 28.12 -0.72 -6.83
CA THR A 77 29.54 -1.02 -6.64
C THR A 77 30.21 -0.03 -5.69
N LEU A 78 29.96 1.27 -5.84
CA LEU A 78 30.52 2.30 -4.97
C LEU A 78 30.04 2.15 -3.52
N ILE A 79 28.74 1.93 -3.31
CA ILE A 79 28.17 1.72 -1.97
C ILE A 79 28.74 0.46 -1.32
N LYS A 80 28.96 -0.61 -2.09
CA LYS A 80 29.65 -1.83 -1.64
C LYS A 80 31.11 -1.59 -1.25
N MET A 81 31.82 -0.70 -1.94
CA MET A 81 33.17 -0.32 -1.56
C MET A 81 33.18 0.47 -0.25
N LEU A 82 32.29 1.46 -0.13
CA LEU A 82 32.16 2.29 1.07
C LEU A 82 31.67 1.50 2.29
N SER A 83 30.85 0.45 2.09
CA SER A 83 30.37 -0.38 3.20
C SER A 83 31.46 -1.26 3.84
N LYS A 84 32.63 -1.40 3.21
CA LYS A 84 33.80 -2.04 3.83
C LYS A 84 34.39 -1.19 4.95
N THR A 85 34.18 0.12 4.91
CA THR A 85 34.74 1.07 5.88
C THR A 85 33.65 1.71 6.76
N LEU A 86 32.40 1.76 6.29
CA LEU A 86 31.27 2.38 6.97
C LEU A 86 30.12 1.38 7.21
N PRO A 87 29.35 1.48 8.32
CA PRO A 87 28.24 0.58 8.62
C PRO A 87 26.99 0.87 7.76
N LEU A 88 27.08 0.62 6.45
CA LEU A 88 26.06 0.99 5.45
C LEU A 88 25.24 -0.22 4.95
N LYS A 89 25.03 -1.25 5.78
CA LYS A 89 24.44 -2.54 5.38
C LYS A 89 23.08 -2.40 4.67
N ASN A 90 22.21 -1.51 5.14
CA ASN A 90 20.91 -1.26 4.52
C ASN A 90 21.04 -0.57 3.15
N LEU A 91 21.98 0.37 3.01
CA LEU A 91 22.21 1.06 1.74
C LEU A 91 22.76 0.13 0.66
N VAL A 92 23.62 -0.84 1.02
CA VAL A 92 24.08 -1.88 0.07
C VAL A 92 22.89 -2.65 -0.48
N THR A 93 21.99 -3.08 0.41
CA THR A 93 20.80 -3.85 0.04
C THR A 93 19.87 -3.05 -0.88
N TYR A 94 19.67 -1.76 -0.59
CA TYR A 94 18.86 -0.89 -1.43
C TYR A 94 19.50 -0.63 -2.79
N ALA A 95 20.81 -0.38 -2.83
CA ALA A 95 21.54 -0.13 -4.08
C ALA A 95 21.54 -1.37 -4.99
N ASP A 96 21.68 -2.56 -4.42
CA ASP A 96 21.58 -3.83 -5.15
C ASP A 96 20.18 -4.06 -5.71
N SER A 97 19.16 -3.79 -4.89
CA SER A 97 17.75 -3.92 -5.31
C SER A 97 17.42 -2.95 -6.45
N ILE A 98 17.90 -1.71 -6.35
CA ILE A 98 17.82 -0.70 -7.40
C ILE A 98 18.50 -1.16 -8.69
N SER A 99 19.73 -1.67 -8.60
CA SER A 99 20.49 -2.16 -9.75
C SER A 99 19.77 -3.34 -10.41
N SER A 100 19.26 -4.29 -9.62
CA SER A 100 18.49 -5.43 -10.10
C SER A 100 17.26 -4.96 -10.87
N VAL A 101 16.45 -4.05 -10.31
CA VAL A 101 15.26 -3.55 -11.02
C VAL A 101 15.62 -2.84 -12.31
N SER A 102 16.67 -2.02 -12.30
CA SER A 102 17.10 -1.28 -13.50
C SER A 102 17.42 -2.20 -14.68
N SER A 103 18.01 -3.37 -14.40
CA SER A 103 18.38 -4.35 -15.42
C SER A 103 17.17 -5.04 -16.07
N GLN A 104 16.04 -5.07 -15.36
CA GLN A 104 14.80 -5.72 -15.78
C GLN A 104 13.82 -4.75 -16.45
N LEU A 105 14.11 -3.44 -16.46
CA LEU A 105 13.24 -2.43 -17.06
C LEU A 105 12.86 -2.70 -18.52
N PRO A 106 13.74 -3.22 -19.38
CA PRO A 106 13.34 -3.55 -20.75
C PRO A 106 12.19 -4.55 -20.79
N GLU A 107 12.22 -5.58 -19.95
CA GLU A 107 11.16 -6.59 -19.84
C GLU A 107 9.88 -5.99 -19.26
N LEU A 108 10.00 -5.17 -18.21
CA LEU A 108 8.89 -4.45 -17.60
C LEU A 108 8.17 -3.51 -18.58
N LEU A 109 8.89 -3.04 -19.60
CA LEU A 109 8.38 -2.17 -20.67
C LEU A 109 8.01 -2.95 -21.95
N GLY A 110 7.93 -4.27 -21.86
CA GLY A 110 7.45 -5.15 -22.92
C GLY A 110 8.37 -5.24 -24.13
N ASN A 111 9.69 -5.29 -23.93
CA ASN A 111 10.66 -5.36 -25.02
C ASN A 111 10.56 -6.63 -25.89
N LYS A 112 10.20 -7.77 -25.29
CA LYS A 112 10.10 -9.09 -25.95
C LYS A 112 8.66 -9.58 -26.07
N TYR A 113 7.89 -9.40 -25.00
CA TYR A 113 6.50 -9.86 -24.87
C TYR A 113 5.62 -8.72 -24.34
N GLU A 114 4.30 -8.91 -24.41
CA GLU A 114 3.38 -7.98 -23.75
C GLU A 114 3.53 -8.09 -22.24
N ALA A 115 3.81 -6.96 -21.59
CA ALA A 115 3.95 -6.86 -20.15
C ALA A 115 2.61 -6.37 -19.56
N HIS A 116 1.86 -7.28 -18.95
CA HIS A 116 0.57 -6.99 -18.34
C HIS A 116 0.69 -6.68 -16.85
N TYR A 117 -0.01 -5.65 -16.39
CA TYR A 117 -0.12 -5.29 -14.99
C TYR A 117 -1.57 -5.08 -14.58
N VAL A 118 -1.86 -5.37 -13.32
CA VAL A 118 -3.11 -5.03 -12.66
C VAL A 118 -2.88 -3.99 -11.56
N LEU A 119 -3.71 -2.97 -11.53
CA LEU A 119 -3.69 -1.89 -10.55
C LEU A 119 -4.95 -2.02 -9.67
N PHE A 120 -4.78 -2.19 -8.37
CA PHE A 120 -5.87 -2.22 -7.40
C PHE A 120 -6.06 -0.84 -6.80
N PHE A 121 -7.27 -0.29 -6.93
CA PHE A 121 -7.66 0.96 -6.26
C PHE A 121 -8.35 0.62 -4.93
N TYR A 122 -7.62 0.80 -3.83
CA TYR A 122 -8.09 0.50 -2.48
C TYR A 122 -8.73 1.73 -1.84
N ASN A 123 -10.02 1.64 -1.51
CA ASN A 123 -10.67 2.61 -0.65
C ASN A 123 -10.31 2.30 0.81
N ASN A 124 -9.24 2.92 1.31
CA ASN A 124 -8.76 2.73 2.66
C ASN A 124 -9.60 3.42 3.75
N TYR A 125 -10.65 4.16 3.36
CA TYR A 125 -11.68 4.64 4.29
C TYR A 125 -12.69 3.55 4.66
N GLU A 126 -12.76 2.50 3.84
CA GLU A 126 -13.43 1.24 4.17
C GLU A 126 -12.36 0.15 4.32
N LEU A 127 -11.63 0.20 5.45
CA LEU A 127 -10.37 -0.52 5.61
C LEU A 127 -10.56 -2.05 5.61
N ARG A 128 -9.62 -2.75 4.97
CA ARG A 128 -9.47 -4.22 4.94
C ARG A 128 -8.04 -4.59 5.34
N PRO A 129 -7.76 -5.84 5.74
CA PRO A 129 -6.39 -6.26 6.06
C PRO A 129 -5.37 -5.88 5.00
N GLY A 130 -5.74 -6.05 3.73
CA GLY A 130 -4.94 -5.75 2.55
C GLY A 130 -5.08 -4.33 2.00
N GLY A 131 -5.42 -3.33 2.82
CA GLY A 131 -5.29 -1.92 2.43
C GLY A 131 -6.58 -1.14 2.23
N GLY A 132 -7.74 -1.79 2.13
CA GLY A 132 -9.03 -1.15 1.87
C GLY A 132 -9.90 -1.92 0.90
N PHE A 133 -11.16 -1.51 0.75
CA PHE A 133 -12.07 -2.11 -0.21
C PHE A 133 -11.58 -1.92 -1.66
N ILE A 134 -11.55 -2.98 -2.48
CA ILE A 134 -11.18 -2.85 -3.90
C ILE A 134 -12.38 -2.31 -4.66
N GLY A 135 -12.41 -1.01 -4.93
CA GLY A 135 -13.55 -0.38 -5.62
C GLY A 135 -13.46 -0.41 -7.14
N SER A 136 -12.25 -0.54 -7.69
CA SER A 136 -11.97 -0.57 -9.13
C SER A 136 -10.60 -1.21 -9.39
N LEU A 137 -10.41 -1.66 -10.62
CA LEU A 137 -9.14 -2.18 -11.12
C LEU A 137 -8.68 -1.41 -12.36
N GLY A 138 -7.38 -1.23 -12.50
CA GLY A 138 -6.73 -0.77 -13.72
C GLY A 138 -6.00 -1.92 -14.41
N PHE A 139 -6.10 -2.03 -15.73
CA PHE A 139 -5.37 -3.03 -16.51
C PHE A 139 -4.45 -2.35 -17.51
N ILE A 140 -3.19 -2.74 -17.51
CA ILE A 140 -2.11 -2.02 -18.19
C ILE A 140 -1.31 -3.01 -19.03
N THR A 141 -1.00 -2.63 -20.28
CA THR A 141 -0.17 -3.45 -21.17
C THR A 141 0.93 -2.60 -21.78
N PHE A 142 2.19 -3.03 -21.61
CA PHE A 142 3.31 -2.51 -22.39
C PHE A 142 3.69 -3.50 -23.50
N LYS A 143 4.03 -2.96 -24.67
CA LYS A 143 4.55 -3.72 -25.81
C LYS A 143 5.52 -2.86 -26.60
N ASN A 144 6.69 -3.38 -26.94
CA ASN A 144 7.73 -2.66 -27.68
C ASN A 144 8.00 -1.28 -27.07
N TYR A 145 8.20 -1.22 -25.75
CA TYR A 145 8.40 0.05 -25.03
C TYR A 145 7.25 1.05 -25.25
N THR A 146 6.03 0.56 -25.42
CA THR A 146 4.84 1.38 -25.67
C THR A 146 3.76 0.96 -24.71
N LEU A 147 3.15 1.92 -24.02
CA LEU A 147 1.93 1.62 -23.30
C LEU A 147 0.75 1.50 -24.27
N THR A 148 0.37 0.27 -24.59
CA THR A 148 -0.65 -0.03 -25.61
C THR A 148 -2.06 -0.09 -25.04
N LYS A 149 -2.22 -0.41 -23.75
CA LYS A 149 -3.52 -0.51 -23.08
C LYS A 149 -3.45 0.07 -21.68
N PHE A 150 -4.39 0.96 -21.35
CA PHE A 150 -4.73 1.29 -19.98
C PHE A 150 -6.25 1.41 -19.91
N GLU A 151 -6.89 0.60 -19.08
CA GLU A 151 -8.33 0.70 -18.83
C GLU A 151 -8.61 0.65 -17.32
N VAL A 152 -9.59 1.42 -16.87
CA VAL A 152 -10.15 1.30 -15.52
C VAL A 152 -11.48 0.58 -15.62
N GLN A 153 -11.73 -0.32 -14.69
CA GLN A 153 -12.89 -1.17 -14.62
C GLN A 153 -13.48 -1.16 -13.21
N ASP A 154 -14.80 -1.06 -13.10
CA ASP A 154 -15.47 -1.27 -11.82
C ASP A 154 -15.33 -2.74 -11.39
N VAL A 155 -15.02 -2.98 -10.12
CA VAL A 155 -14.94 -4.34 -9.57
C VAL A 155 -16.26 -5.10 -9.73
N TYR A 156 -17.42 -4.42 -9.62
CA TYR A 156 -18.73 -5.07 -9.71
C TYR A 156 -19.03 -5.62 -11.11
N GLU A 157 -18.47 -5.00 -12.16
CA GLU A 157 -18.58 -5.53 -13.53
C GLU A 157 -17.78 -6.82 -13.70
N ILE A 158 -16.67 -6.98 -12.97
CA ILE A 158 -15.87 -8.21 -12.99
C ILE A 158 -16.53 -9.26 -12.10
N ASP A 159 -16.94 -8.89 -10.89
CA ASP A 159 -17.62 -9.77 -9.94
C ASP A 159 -18.89 -10.38 -10.52
N GLY A 160 -19.67 -9.60 -11.29
CA GLY A 160 -20.88 -10.09 -11.95
C GLY A 160 -20.64 -11.13 -13.05
N GLN A 161 -19.39 -11.35 -13.45
CA GLN A 161 -18.99 -12.37 -14.43
C GLN A 161 -18.39 -13.63 -13.77
N ILE A 162 -18.09 -13.59 -12.47
CA ILE A 162 -17.60 -14.74 -11.71
C ILE A 162 -18.79 -15.68 -11.49
N ARG A 163 -18.66 -16.93 -11.96
CA ARG A 163 -19.72 -17.95 -11.86
C ARG A 163 -19.49 -18.95 -10.74
N ASP A 164 -18.24 -19.13 -10.35
CA ASP A 164 -17.85 -20.11 -9.36
C ASP A 164 -18.12 -19.61 -7.95
N HIS A 165 -18.53 -20.53 -7.08
CA HIS A 165 -18.67 -20.25 -5.66
C HIS A 165 -17.32 -20.43 -4.96
N HIS A 166 -16.91 -19.40 -4.23
CA HIS A 166 -15.71 -19.34 -3.42
C HIS A 166 -16.12 -19.06 -1.97
N GLU A 167 -15.67 -19.92 -1.05
CA GLU A 167 -15.96 -19.74 0.36
C GLU A 167 -15.28 -18.47 0.89
N PRO A 168 -16.05 -17.48 1.41
CA PRO A 168 -15.49 -16.26 1.93
C PRO A 168 -14.76 -16.48 3.25
N HIS A 169 -13.77 -15.62 3.51
CA HIS A 169 -13.13 -15.56 4.82
C HIS A 169 -14.18 -15.48 5.94
N SER A 170 -13.97 -16.19 7.05
CA SER A 170 -14.98 -16.32 8.11
C SER A 170 -15.48 -14.98 8.65
N ILE A 171 -14.60 -13.97 8.73
CA ILE A 171 -14.94 -12.60 9.11
C ILE A 171 -15.87 -11.94 8.07
N VAL A 172 -15.57 -12.09 6.78
CA VAL A 172 -16.42 -11.59 5.68
C VAL A 172 -17.80 -12.25 5.74
N ARG A 173 -17.84 -13.58 5.85
CA ARG A 173 -19.09 -14.34 5.96
C ARG A 173 -19.93 -13.90 7.15
N LYS A 174 -19.31 -13.79 8.33
CA LYS A 174 -20.01 -13.51 9.59
C LYS A 174 -20.47 -12.06 9.71
N TYR A 175 -19.63 -11.10 9.34
CA TYR A 175 -19.89 -9.68 9.65
C TYR A 175 -20.32 -8.86 8.43
N LEU A 176 -19.95 -9.26 7.21
CA LEU A 176 -20.42 -8.61 5.98
C LEU A 176 -21.62 -9.32 5.35
N ASN A 177 -22.05 -10.45 5.93
CA ASN A 177 -23.16 -11.29 5.45
C ASN A 177 -23.04 -11.65 3.96
N GLN A 178 -21.81 -11.87 3.50
CA GLN A 178 -21.56 -12.28 2.13
C GLN A 178 -21.50 -13.80 2.05
N PRO A 179 -22.39 -14.44 1.26
CA PRO A 179 -22.40 -15.89 1.12
C PRO A 179 -21.27 -16.41 0.22
N ASN A 180 -20.74 -15.56 -0.67
CA ASN A 180 -19.70 -15.87 -1.64
C ASN A 180 -18.56 -14.86 -1.55
N GLU A 181 -17.32 -15.31 -1.73
CA GLU A 181 -16.17 -14.42 -1.90
C GLU A 181 -16.12 -13.88 -3.33
N TYR A 182 -15.74 -12.62 -3.45
CA TYR A 182 -15.62 -11.92 -4.72
C TYR A 182 -14.26 -11.22 -4.82
N LEU A 183 -13.89 -10.76 -6.02
CA LEU A 183 -12.62 -10.07 -6.24
C LEU A 183 -12.49 -8.86 -5.33
N ARG A 184 -13.60 -8.14 -5.06
CA ARG A 184 -13.62 -6.96 -4.19
C ARG A 184 -13.21 -7.22 -2.74
N ASP A 185 -13.33 -8.47 -2.28
CA ASP A 185 -13.03 -8.92 -0.91
C ASP A 185 -11.79 -9.84 -0.85
N SER A 186 -11.10 -10.05 -1.99
CA SER A 186 -9.95 -10.95 -2.11
C SER A 186 -8.68 -10.52 -1.36
N ASN A 187 -8.64 -9.28 -0.84
CA ASN A 187 -7.50 -8.71 -0.12
C ASN A 187 -7.59 -8.83 1.41
N PHE A 188 -8.04 -9.99 1.89
CA PHE A 188 -8.26 -10.25 3.31
C PHE A 188 -7.01 -10.75 4.08
N SER A 189 -5.81 -10.51 3.57
CA SER A 189 -4.53 -10.74 4.26
C SER A 189 -3.76 -9.42 4.44
N PRO A 190 -2.98 -9.23 5.51
CA PRO A 190 -2.04 -8.11 5.58
C PRO A 190 -0.86 -8.26 4.60
N ASP A 191 -0.66 -9.43 4.00
CA ASP A 191 0.38 -9.67 3.00
C ASP A 191 -0.14 -9.37 1.59
N PHE A 192 0.39 -8.32 0.95
CA PHE A 192 -0.04 -7.91 -0.38
C PHE A 192 0.24 -8.96 -1.45
N SER A 193 1.33 -9.72 -1.34
CA SER A 193 1.64 -10.78 -2.31
C SER A 193 0.61 -11.90 -2.28
N GLN A 194 0.10 -12.24 -1.09
CA GLN A 194 -0.99 -13.20 -0.94
C GLN A 194 -2.30 -12.64 -1.54
N ASN A 195 -2.60 -11.37 -1.30
CA ASN A 195 -3.79 -10.71 -1.84
C ASN A 195 -3.77 -10.68 -3.37
N VAL A 196 -2.63 -10.36 -4.00
CA VAL A 196 -2.50 -10.37 -5.46
C VAL A 196 -2.75 -11.77 -6.00
N LYS A 197 -2.14 -12.81 -5.44
CA LYS A 197 -2.38 -14.20 -5.88
C LYS A 197 -3.85 -14.60 -5.76
N ASN A 198 -4.53 -14.16 -4.69
CA ASN A 198 -5.97 -14.40 -4.53
C ASN A 198 -6.78 -13.67 -5.62
N ALA A 199 -6.51 -12.39 -5.83
CA ALA A 199 -7.18 -11.57 -6.84
C ALA A 199 -6.98 -12.11 -8.28
N LEU A 200 -5.77 -12.55 -8.62
CA LEU A 200 -5.46 -13.09 -9.94
C LEU A 200 -6.27 -14.35 -10.26
N ARG A 201 -6.53 -15.23 -9.27
CA ARG A 201 -7.38 -16.42 -9.47
C ARG A 201 -8.79 -16.07 -9.95
N TYR A 202 -9.35 -14.95 -9.49
CA TYR A 202 -10.65 -14.48 -9.97
C TYR A 202 -10.56 -13.96 -11.41
N LEU A 203 -9.52 -13.17 -11.72
CA LEU A 203 -9.32 -12.61 -13.06
C LEU A 203 -9.08 -13.70 -14.13
N GLU A 204 -8.43 -14.81 -13.76
CA GLU A 204 -8.24 -15.98 -14.63
C GLU A 204 -9.57 -16.56 -15.14
N SER A 205 -10.64 -16.47 -14.35
CA SER A 205 -11.98 -16.98 -14.71
C SER A 205 -12.83 -16.02 -15.55
N VAL A 206 -12.39 -14.76 -15.73
CA VAL A 206 -13.20 -13.70 -16.36
C VAL A 206 -12.52 -13.14 -17.61
N PRO A 207 -12.83 -13.62 -18.82
CA PRO A 207 -12.42 -12.98 -20.06
C PRO A 207 -13.00 -11.55 -20.19
N PRO A 208 -12.25 -10.56 -20.72
CA PRO A 208 -10.91 -10.66 -21.32
C PRO A 208 -9.75 -10.44 -20.33
N TYR A 209 -10.01 -10.49 -19.02
CA TYR A 209 -9.03 -10.21 -17.94
C TYR A 209 -8.17 -11.43 -17.58
N ASN A 210 -8.43 -12.60 -18.17
CA ASN A 210 -7.58 -13.78 -18.08
C ASN A 210 -6.26 -13.55 -18.86
N ARG A 211 -5.27 -12.93 -18.21
CA ARG A 211 -3.98 -12.55 -18.78
C ARG A 211 -2.83 -12.96 -17.87
N ASP A 212 -1.65 -13.13 -18.44
CA ASP A 212 -0.42 -13.36 -17.69
C ASP A 212 0.11 -12.03 -17.12
N TYR A 213 -0.31 -11.70 -15.90
CA TYR A 213 0.12 -10.49 -15.21
C TYR A 213 1.51 -10.65 -14.60
N ILE A 214 2.49 -9.91 -15.13
CA ILE A 214 3.88 -9.95 -14.64
C ILE A 214 4.07 -9.14 -13.36
N GLY A 215 3.12 -8.26 -13.03
CA GLY A 215 3.12 -7.49 -11.81
C GLY A 215 1.77 -6.89 -11.44
N ALA A 216 1.67 -6.44 -10.20
CA ALA A 216 0.50 -5.77 -9.67
C ALA A 216 0.88 -4.58 -8.79
N ILE A 217 0.02 -3.57 -8.74
CA ILE A 217 0.23 -2.35 -7.97
C ILE A 217 -1.02 -2.08 -7.15
N GLY A 218 -0.86 -1.81 -5.86
CA GLY A 218 -1.94 -1.38 -4.97
C GLY A 218 -1.78 0.10 -4.67
N VAL A 219 -2.85 0.89 -4.84
CA VAL A 219 -2.87 2.33 -4.56
C VAL A 219 -4.09 2.67 -3.73
N THR A 220 -3.88 3.31 -2.60
CA THR A 220 -4.97 3.72 -1.70
C THR A 220 -5.59 5.05 -2.10
N THR A 221 -6.83 5.32 -1.67
CA THR A 221 -7.47 6.64 -1.79
C THR A 221 -6.57 7.75 -1.24
N SER A 222 -5.93 7.54 -0.08
CA SER A 222 -5.02 8.54 0.50
C SER A 222 -3.79 8.83 -0.39
N ALA A 223 -3.20 7.81 -1.05
CA ALA A 223 -2.13 8.06 -2.03
C ALA A 223 -2.63 8.90 -3.22
N PHE A 224 -3.86 8.66 -3.67
CA PHE A 224 -4.44 9.44 -4.76
C PHE A 224 -4.74 10.90 -4.35
N GLU A 225 -5.21 11.13 -3.13
CA GLU A 225 -5.37 12.49 -2.60
C GLU A 225 -4.03 13.23 -2.46
N ASP A 226 -2.98 12.53 -2.01
CA ASP A 226 -1.62 13.07 -1.98
C ASP A 226 -1.12 13.45 -3.37
N LEU A 227 -1.46 12.65 -4.38
CA LEU A 227 -1.16 12.96 -5.76
C LEU A 227 -1.90 14.21 -6.24
N LEU A 228 -3.19 14.36 -5.92
CA LEU A 228 -3.98 15.54 -6.26
C LEU A 228 -3.44 16.81 -5.58
N ARG A 229 -2.86 16.70 -4.38
CA ARG A 229 -2.15 17.83 -3.73
C ARG A 229 -0.94 18.29 -4.55
N LEU A 230 -0.29 17.38 -5.28
CA LEU A 230 0.87 17.69 -6.11
C LEU A 230 0.48 18.24 -7.49
N THR A 231 -0.55 17.69 -8.12
CA THR A 231 -1.01 18.12 -9.45
C THR A 231 -1.85 19.40 -9.41
N GLY A 232 -2.40 19.74 -8.24
CA GLY A 232 -3.46 20.72 -8.11
C GLY A 232 -4.82 20.16 -8.56
N PRO A 233 -5.88 20.98 -8.46
CA PRO A 233 -7.22 20.61 -8.90
C PRO A 233 -7.28 20.21 -10.37
N ILE A 234 -8.15 19.25 -10.66
CA ILE A 234 -8.35 18.65 -11.97
C ILE A 234 -9.77 18.96 -12.45
N GLU A 235 -9.86 19.73 -13.52
CA GLU A 235 -11.14 20.04 -14.16
C GLU A 235 -11.52 18.93 -15.15
N LEU A 236 -12.72 18.39 -14.99
CA LEU A 236 -13.32 17.42 -15.90
C LEU A 236 -14.50 18.07 -16.61
N SER A 237 -14.20 18.79 -17.71
CA SER A 237 -15.18 19.59 -18.45
C SER A 237 -16.40 18.78 -18.90
N ASP A 238 -16.18 17.57 -19.40
CA ASP A 238 -17.23 16.64 -19.85
C ASP A 238 -18.22 16.26 -18.73
N PHE A 239 -17.80 16.42 -17.46
CA PHE A 239 -18.59 16.06 -16.28
C PHE A 239 -18.96 17.28 -15.42
N GLN A 240 -18.63 18.51 -15.88
CA GLN A 240 -18.88 19.77 -15.18
C GLN A 240 -18.48 19.69 -13.70
N THR A 241 -17.30 19.13 -13.43
CA THR A 241 -16.84 18.89 -12.06
C THR A 241 -15.34 19.14 -11.95
N THR A 242 -14.94 19.73 -10.84
CA THR A 242 -13.53 19.93 -10.47
C THR A 242 -13.20 19.05 -9.30
N ILE A 243 -12.18 18.21 -9.46
CA ILE A 243 -11.72 17.25 -8.46
C ILE A 243 -10.42 17.76 -7.86
N SER A 244 -10.38 17.92 -6.55
CA SER A 244 -9.22 18.32 -5.76
C SER A 244 -8.98 17.30 -4.64
N SER A 245 -7.84 17.39 -3.98
CA SER A 245 -7.54 16.54 -2.82
C SER A 245 -8.53 16.71 -1.66
N SER A 246 -9.24 17.84 -1.56
CA SER A 246 -10.17 18.13 -0.46
C SER A 246 -11.61 17.70 -0.76
N ASN A 247 -11.96 17.50 -2.03
CA ASN A 247 -13.31 17.13 -2.43
C ASN A 247 -13.40 15.76 -3.13
N PHE A 248 -12.26 15.11 -3.42
CA PHE A 248 -12.21 13.84 -4.14
C PHE A 248 -13.10 12.79 -3.48
N PHE A 249 -12.98 12.61 -2.16
CA PHE A 249 -13.81 11.66 -1.43
C PHE A 249 -15.30 12.01 -1.48
N ALA A 250 -15.67 13.26 -1.17
CA ALA A 250 -17.06 13.71 -1.20
C ALA A 250 -17.69 13.55 -2.60
N ILE A 251 -16.95 13.85 -3.67
CA ILE A 251 -17.41 13.72 -5.05
C ILE A 251 -17.55 12.24 -5.44
N THR A 252 -16.56 11.40 -5.12
CA THR A 252 -16.62 9.96 -5.42
C THR A 252 -17.77 9.29 -4.67
N GLN A 253 -17.98 9.61 -3.40
CA GLN A 253 -19.14 9.12 -2.66
C GLN A 253 -20.47 9.62 -3.25
N LYS A 254 -20.65 10.94 -3.35
CA LYS A 254 -21.95 11.57 -3.66
C LYS A 254 -22.37 11.47 -5.13
N LYS A 255 -21.43 11.64 -6.06
CA LYS A 255 -21.73 11.64 -7.50
C LYS A 255 -21.53 10.27 -8.14
N ILE A 256 -20.60 9.46 -7.62
CA ILE A 256 -20.18 8.22 -8.28
C ILE A 256 -20.77 6.98 -7.60
N GLU A 257 -20.89 6.93 -6.28
CA GLU A 257 -21.43 5.76 -5.55
C GLU A 257 -22.94 5.88 -5.26
N THR A 258 -23.48 7.06 -4.93
CA THR A 258 -24.91 7.18 -4.54
C THR A 258 -25.90 7.17 -5.71
N ASN A 259 -25.47 7.56 -6.91
CA ASN A 259 -26.27 7.47 -8.14
C ASN A 259 -25.95 6.19 -8.96
N PHE A 260 -25.23 5.25 -8.36
CA PHE A 260 -24.80 4.03 -9.02
C PHE A 260 -25.90 2.98 -9.03
N PHE A 261 -26.07 2.34 -10.18
CA PHE A 261 -26.78 1.06 -10.31
C PHE A 261 -25.88 0.10 -11.13
N PRO A 262 -25.95 -1.21 -10.88
CA PRO A 262 -25.15 -2.20 -11.61
C PRO A 262 -25.29 -2.04 -13.13
N GLY A 263 -24.17 -1.86 -13.84
CA GLY A 263 -24.11 -1.60 -15.29
C GLY A 263 -23.97 -0.12 -15.69
N SER A 264 -24.00 0.82 -14.74
CA SER A 264 -23.73 2.24 -15.03
C SER A 264 -22.27 2.47 -15.43
N LYS A 265 -22.04 2.90 -16.68
CA LYS A 265 -20.72 3.26 -17.21
C LYS A 265 -20.17 4.58 -16.63
N GLN A 266 -20.95 5.30 -15.83
CA GLN A 266 -20.60 6.66 -15.38
C GLN A 266 -19.37 6.67 -14.48
N LYS A 267 -19.28 5.76 -13.51
CA LYS A 267 -18.11 5.61 -12.62
C LYS A 267 -16.85 5.34 -13.43
N ARG A 268 -16.91 4.36 -14.34
CA ARG A 268 -15.83 4.03 -15.26
C ARG A 268 -15.39 5.25 -16.07
N SER A 269 -16.32 6.00 -16.65
CA SER A 269 -16.03 7.17 -17.48
C SER A 269 -15.40 8.31 -16.69
N ILE A 270 -15.89 8.61 -15.47
CA ILE A 270 -15.32 9.65 -14.60
C ILE A 270 -13.91 9.26 -14.14
N LEU A 271 -13.71 8.02 -13.66
CA LEU A 271 -12.40 7.56 -13.21
C LEU A 271 -11.38 7.52 -14.37
N ALA A 272 -11.82 7.12 -15.56
CA ALA A 272 -10.99 7.20 -16.76
C ALA A 272 -10.66 8.66 -17.12
N ALA A 273 -11.62 9.59 -17.08
CA ALA A 273 -11.36 11.01 -17.35
C ALA A 273 -10.43 11.65 -16.30
N LEU A 274 -10.62 11.30 -15.03
CA LEU A 274 -9.79 11.77 -13.93
C LEU A 274 -8.35 11.28 -14.04
N GLY A 275 -8.14 9.99 -14.27
CA GLY A 275 -6.81 9.47 -14.49
C GLY A 275 -6.12 10.15 -15.69
N ASN A 276 -6.90 10.60 -16.70
CA ASN A 276 -6.36 11.22 -17.91
C ASN A 276 -5.78 12.57 -17.59
N ALA A 277 -6.55 13.37 -16.87
CA ALA A 277 -6.18 14.72 -16.54
C ALA A 277 -5.09 14.76 -15.46
N VAL A 278 -5.14 13.87 -14.45
CA VAL A 278 -4.03 13.69 -13.49
C VAL A 278 -2.75 13.35 -14.22
N ARG A 279 -2.80 12.42 -15.17
CA ARG A 279 -1.63 12.03 -15.97
C ARG A 279 -0.97 13.21 -16.69
N HIS A 280 -1.76 14.03 -17.39
CA HIS A 280 -1.22 15.20 -18.08
C HIS A 280 -0.46 16.13 -17.14
N LYS A 281 -0.98 16.32 -15.91
CA LYS A 281 -0.28 17.07 -14.88
C LYS A 281 1.01 16.40 -14.42
N LEU A 282 1.07 15.07 -14.33
CA LEU A 282 2.29 14.35 -13.94
C LEU A 282 3.44 14.50 -14.94
N GLU A 283 3.15 14.65 -16.24
CA GLU A 283 4.17 14.89 -17.28
C GLU A 283 4.84 16.27 -17.12
N GLU A 284 4.13 17.22 -16.52
CA GLU A 284 4.61 18.57 -16.25
C GLU A 284 5.46 18.62 -14.97
N LEU A 285 5.20 17.73 -14.00
CA LEU A 285 5.89 17.73 -12.71
C LEU A 285 7.39 17.40 -12.84
N PRO A 286 8.24 18.01 -12.00
CA PRO A 286 9.62 17.59 -11.86
C PRO A 286 9.68 16.14 -11.34
N PRO A 287 10.43 15.24 -11.98
CA PRO A 287 10.74 13.88 -11.58
C PRO A 287 11.08 13.72 -10.09
N PHE A 288 11.89 14.61 -9.50
CA PHE A 288 12.21 14.52 -8.08
C PHE A 288 10.99 14.62 -7.15
N VAL A 289 9.97 15.37 -7.57
CA VAL A 289 8.68 15.48 -6.84
C VAL A 289 7.95 14.14 -6.89
N LEU A 290 7.96 13.49 -8.06
CA LEU A 290 7.30 12.20 -8.29
C LEU A 290 7.96 11.05 -7.51
N ILE A 291 9.29 11.05 -7.43
CA ILE A 291 10.04 10.10 -6.59
C ILE A 291 9.69 10.31 -5.13
N LYS A 292 9.71 11.57 -4.67
CA LYS A 292 9.41 11.89 -3.28
C LYS A 292 7.99 11.45 -2.93
N PHE A 293 7.05 11.65 -3.85
CA PHE A 293 5.69 11.12 -3.72
C PHE A 293 5.70 9.60 -3.58
N ILE A 294 6.29 8.87 -4.52
CA ILE A 294 6.26 7.40 -4.51
C ILE A 294 7.03 6.80 -3.33
N TYR A 295 8.19 7.34 -2.98
CA TYR A 295 8.91 6.93 -1.78
C TYR A 295 8.03 7.11 -0.55
N ARG A 296 7.38 8.27 -0.38
CA ARG A 296 6.45 8.51 0.73
C ARG A 296 5.23 7.60 0.69
N SER A 297 4.67 7.33 -0.49
CA SER A 297 3.52 6.42 -0.61
C SER A 297 3.90 4.97 -0.30
N ILE A 298 5.11 4.53 -0.67
CA ILE A 298 5.64 3.21 -0.30
C ILE A 298 5.86 3.12 1.21
N THR A 299 6.64 4.05 1.79
CA THR A 299 6.98 4.00 3.21
C THR A 299 5.76 4.16 4.11
N SER A 300 4.79 4.97 3.68
CA SER A 300 3.50 5.12 4.37
C SER A 300 2.51 3.99 4.10
N LYS A 301 2.88 2.98 3.31
CA LYS A 301 2.02 1.86 2.92
C LYS A 301 0.69 2.32 2.30
N ASN A 302 0.78 3.29 1.40
CA ASN A 302 -0.30 3.73 0.52
C ASN A 302 -0.06 3.35 -0.94
N LEU A 303 1.13 2.84 -1.26
CA LEU A 303 1.51 2.27 -2.54
C LEU A 303 2.30 0.97 -2.31
N VAL A 304 1.89 -0.13 -2.94
CA VAL A 304 2.56 -1.44 -2.84
C VAL A 304 2.69 -2.10 -4.20
N LEU A 305 3.75 -2.89 -4.36
CA LEU A 305 4.21 -3.44 -5.63
C LEU A 305 4.41 -4.94 -5.53
N TYR A 306 3.95 -5.67 -6.53
CA TYR A 306 4.16 -7.10 -6.65
C TYR A 306 4.66 -7.42 -8.04
N PHE A 307 5.61 -8.34 -8.13
CA PHE A 307 6.11 -8.89 -9.38
C PHE A 307 6.13 -10.41 -9.30
N GLN A 308 5.76 -11.07 -10.39
CA GLN A 308 5.84 -12.53 -10.49
C GLN A 308 7.29 -13.02 -10.58
N ASN A 309 8.16 -12.20 -11.18
CA ASN A 309 9.60 -12.45 -11.22
C ASN A 309 10.19 -12.41 -9.79
N ARG A 310 10.84 -13.50 -9.37
CA ARG A 310 11.36 -13.67 -8.01
C ARG A 310 12.45 -12.66 -7.63
N GLU A 311 13.30 -12.29 -8.58
CA GLU A 311 14.38 -11.33 -8.35
C GLU A 311 13.81 -9.94 -8.11
N LEU A 312 12.87 -9.51 -8.96
CA LEU A 312 12.15 -8.25 -8.80
C LEU A 312 11.33 -8.21 -7.52
N GLN A 313 10.65 -9.29 -7.17
CA GLN A 313 9.89 -9.35 -5.93
C GLN A 313 10.78 -9.24 -4.70
N ALA A 314 11.95 -9.90 -4.72
CA ALA A 314 12.94 -9.76 -3.65
C ALA A 314 13.48 -8.32 -3.56
N ALA A 315 13.73 -7.68 -4.70
CA ALA A 315 14.13 -6.27 -4.74
C ALA A 315 13.06 -5.34 -4.16
N MET A 316 11.78 -5.54 -4.50
CA MET A 316 10.68 -4.75 -3.94
C MET A 316 10.53 -4.96 -2.43
N SER A 317 10.69 -6.19 -1.96
CA SER A 317 10.67 -6.52 -0.53
C SER A 317 11.79 -5.85 0.25
N ASN A 318 13.01 -5.87 -0.28
CA ASN A 318 14.14 -5.16 0.30
C ASN A 318 13.88 -3.65 0.36
N LEU A 319 13.24 -3.08 -0.66
CA LEU A 319 12.84 -1.67 -0.69
C LEU A 319 11.57 -1.37 0.12
N GLN A 320 11.02 -2.36 0.85
CA GLN A 320 9.77 -2.27 1.61
C GLN A 320 8.54 -1.90 0.75
N ALA A 321 8.64 -2.08 -0.57
CA ALA A 321 7.60 -1.75 -1.53
C ALA A 321 6.59 -2.90 -1.71
N SER A 322 6.91 -4.14 -1.30
CA SER A 322 6.02 -5.27 -1.59
C SER A 322 4.86 -5.51 -0.64
N GLY A 323 4.77 -4.77 0.47
CA GLY A 323 3.74 -5.00 1.48
C GLY A 323 3.76 -6.42 2.06
N ASP A 324 4.91 -7.09 2.02
CA ASP A 324 5.12 -8.42 2.57
C ASP A 324 5.41 -8.34 4.07
N GLN A 325 4.99 -9.38 4.79
CA GLN A 325 5.07 -9.39 6.26
C GLN A 325 6.38 -10.04 6.73
N LYS A 326 7.51 -9.38 6.46
CA LYS A 326 8.83 -9.73 7.00
C LYS A 326 9.05 -9.07 8.35
N PHE A 327 9.46 -9.84 9.35
CA PHE A 327 9.75 -9.37 10.70
C PHE A 327 11.22 -9.59 11.01
N TYR A 328 11.89 -8.57 11.56
CA TYR A 328 13.34 -8.57 11.73
C TYR A 328 13.77 -8.67 13.20
N TYR A 329 12.82 -8.54 14.13
CA TYR A 329 13.07 -8.51 15.56
C TYR A 329 12.35 -9.68 16.26
N PRO A 330 12.87 -10.17 17.40
CA PRO A 330 12.21 -11.24 18.15
C PRO A 330 10.82 -10.86 18.67
N ASP A 331 10.65 -9.56 18.98
CA ASP A 331 9.41 -8.98 19.43
C ASP A 331 8.89 -7.99 18.39
N TRP A 332 7.67 -8.26 17.93
CA TRP A 332 7.01 -7.47 16.91
C TRP A 332 5.50 -7.51 17.11
N ILE A 333 4.82 -6.48 16.62
CA ILE A 333 3.37 -6.38 16.67
C ILE A 333 2.83 -5.75 15.40
N LEU A 334 1.78 -6.35 14.85
CA LEU A 334 1.04 -5.80 13.72
C LEU A 334 -0.46 -5.80 14.06
N PRO A 335 -1.01 -4.66 14.50
CA PRO A 335 -2.45 -4.48 14.63
C PRO A 335 -3.09 -4.26 13.25
N VAL A 336 -4.06 -5.10 12.90
CA VAL A 336 -4.76 -5.07 11.61
C VAL A 336 -6.25 -4.86 11.85
N ASP A 337 -6.78 -3.76 11.35
CA ASP A 337 -8.19 -3.42 11.38
C ASP A 337 -8.91 -3.89 10.12
N THR A 338 -10.11 -4.43 10.33
CA THR A 338 -11.07 -4.71 9.26
C THR A 338 -12.36 -3.97 9.58
N ASN A 339 -12.65 -2.92 8.83
CA ASN A 339 -13.95 -2.27 8.92
C ASN A 339 -15.00 -3.21 8.33
N VAL A 340 -15.88 -3.70 9.19
CA VAL A 340 -16.99 -4.59 8.84
C VAL A 340 -18.34 -3.87 8.93
N GLY A 341 -18.33 -2.54 9.07
CA GLY A 341 -19.52 -1.69 9.07
C GLY A 341 -19.99 -1.28 7.68
N VAL A 342 -19.22 -1.59 6.62
CA VAL A 342 -19.50 -1.21 5.22
C VAL A 342 -19.63 0.32 5.04
N ASN A 343 -19.06 1.08 5.97
CA ASN A 343 -19.03 2.52 5.97
C ASN A 343 -17.61 3.05 5.82
N LYS A 344 -17.46 4.34 5.51
CA LYS A 344 -16.16 4.95 5.21
C LYS A 344 -15.54 5.65 6.43
N LEU A 345 -15.88 5.18 7.63
CA LEU A 345 -15.52 5.85 8.88
C LEU A 345 -14.02 5.78 9.23
N ASN A 346 -13.21 4.97 8.54
CA ASN A 346 -11.76 4.99 8.78
C ASN A 346 -11.10 6.33 8.39
N GLU A 347 -11.78 7.20 7.62
CA GLU A 347 -11.33 8.57 7.35
C GLU A 347 -11.29 9.44 8.61
N ILE A 348 -12.32 9.31 9.47
CA ILE A 348 -12.57 10.25 10.57
C ILE A 348 -12.38 9.64 11.96
N VAL A 349 -12.42 8.31 12.09
CA VAL A 349 -12.19 7.65 13.37
C VAL A 349 -10.73 7.78 13.78
N HIS A 350 -10.49 8.39 14.94
CA HIS A 350 -9.14 8.57 15.46
C HIS A 350 -8.68 7.35 16.24
N LYS A 351 -7.50 6.82 15.89
CA LYS A 351 -6.88 5.65 16.54
C LYS A 351 -5.62 6.05 17.31
N THR A 352 -5.44 5.49 18.50
CA THR A 352 -4.18 5.54 19.26
C THR A 352 -3.76 4.16 19.72
N LEU A 353 -2.44 3.92 19.79
CA LEU A 353 -1.86 2.66 20.24
C LEU A 353 -1.01 2.89 21.49
N ASN A 354 -1.24 2.09 22.52
CA ASN A 354 -0.46 2.11 23.75
C ASN A 354 0.06 0.69 24.02
N LEU A 355 1.37 0.57 24.18
CA LEU A 355 2.08 -0.68 24.41
C LEU A 355 2.80 -0.56 25.75
N GLN A 356 2.38 -1.33 26.74
CA GLN A 356 3.11 -1.45 28.00
C GLN A 356 3.84 -2.79 28.02
N LEU A 357 5.13 -2.76 28.34
CA LEU A 357 6.05 -3.88 28.31
C LEU A 357 6.70 -4.03 29.68
N ILE A 358 6.44 -5.14 30.36
CA ILE A 358 7.03 -5.45 31.66
C ILE A 358 7.94 -6.67 31.47
N GLN A 359 9.25 -6.44 31.54
CA GLN A 359 10.25 -7.49 31.35
C GLN A 359 10.50 -8.25 32.65
N SER A 360 10.38 -9.57 32.58
CA SER A 360 10.85 -10.54 33.58
C SER A 360 12.10 -11.30 33.07
N ASN A 361 12.65 -12.23 33.84
CA ASN A 361 13.90 -12.92 33.45
C ASN A 361 13.74 -13.84 32.22
N ASP A 362 12.57 -14.42 32.02
CA ASP A 362 12.28 -15.45 31.01
C ASP A 362 11.10 -15.09 30.09
N SER A 363 10.52 -13.90 30.27
CA SER A 363 9.34 -13.47 29.54
C SER A 363 9.14 -11.96 29.57
N VAL A 364 8.34 -11.47 28.63
CA VAL A 364 7.82 -10.11 28.60
C VAL A 364 6.31 -10.17 28.69
N ILE A 365 5.72 -9.45 29.64
CA ILE A 365 4.28 -9.24 29.68
C ILE A 365 3.96 -7.97 28.90
N HIS A 366 3.12 -8.12 27.89
CA HIS A 366 2.64 -7.05 27.06
C HIS A 366 1.21 -6.70 27.47
N SER A 367 0.91 -5.40 27.52
CA SER A 367 -0.45 -4.87 27.49
C SER A 367 -0.58 -3.97 26.28
N PHE A 368 -1.20 -4.49 25.23
CA PHE A 368 -1.52 -3.73 24.03
C PHE A 368 -2.91 -3.14 24.17
N ARG A 369 -3.03 -1.81 24.11
CA ARG A 369 -4.30 -1.09 24.07
C ARG A 369 -4.43 -0.28 22.79
N SER A 370 -5.49 -0.53 22.03
CA SER A 370 -5.90 0.29 20.90
C SER A 370 -7.19 1.02 21.22
N THR A 371 -7.21 2.35 21.08
CA THR A 371 -8.40 3.18 21.35
C THR A 371 -8.88 3.83 20.05
N TYR A 372 -10.19 3.76 19.81
CA TYR A 372 -10.88 4.29 18.65
C TYR A 372 -11.90 5.33 19.11
N SER A 373 -11.82 6.56 18.60
CA SER A 373 -12.76 7.64 18.89
C SER A 373 -13.57 7.99 17.63
N ASN A 374 -14.90 7.91 17.74
CA ASN A 374 -15.81 8.25 16.66
C ASN A 374 -16.34 9.69 16.88
N PRO A 375 -15.91 10.67 16.06
CA PRO A 375 -16.24 12.08 16.29
C PRO A 375 -17.64 12.47 15.78
N ILE A 376 -18.38 11.57 15.15
CA ILE A 376 -19.73 11.87 14.66
C ILE A 376 -20.63 12.25 15.83
N SER A 377 -21.33 13.38 15.73
CA SER A 377 -22.31 13.79 16.74
C SER A 377 -23.42 12.74 16.93
N SER A 378 -23.84 12.51 18.17
CA SER A 378 -24.98 11.65 18.50
C SER A 378 -26.30 12.11 17.87
N ASP A 379 -26.38 13.38 17.49
CA ASP A 379 -27.56 14.02 16.90
C ASP A 379 -27.44 14.20 15.38
N ALA A 380 -26.35 13.71 14.77
CA ALA A 380 -26.17 13.79 13.33
C ALA A 380 -27.26 12.97 12.60
N PRO A 381 -27.85 13.49 11.51
CA PRO A 381 -28.91 12.80 10.77
C PRO A 381 -28.45 11.46 10.16
N ASN A 382 -27.18 11.37 9.78
CA ASN A 382 -26.54 10.15 9.25
C ASN A 382 -25.51 9.61 10.24
N LYS A 383 -25.91 9.41 11.50
CA LYS A 383 -24.98 8.89 12.52
C LYS A 383 -24.68 7.41 12.27
N GLU A 384 -23.40 7.11 12.10
CA GLU A 384 -22.94 5.75 11.83
C GLU A 384 -22.05 5.24 12.97
N THR A 385 -22.21 3.95 13.29
CA THR A 385 -21.36 3.26 14.26
C THR A 385 -20.17 2.65 13.52
N PHE A 386 -18.97 2.85 14.05
CA PHE A 386 -17.78 2.19 13.52
C PHE A 386 -17.75 0.74 14.00
N LYS A 387 -17.86 -0.21 13.08
CA LYS A 387 -17.82 -1.65 13.38
C LYS A 387 -16.52 -2.22 12.85
N ASN A 388 -15.71 -2.80 13.73
CA ASN A 388 -14.37 -3.22 13.37
C ASN A 388 -14.07 -4.60 13.94
N TYR A 389 -13.33 -5.38 13.15
CA TYR A 389 -12.70 -6.61 13.61
C TYR A 389 -11.20 -6.38 13.66
N LEU A 390 -10.65 -6.29 14.86
CA LEU A 390 -9.22 -6.12 15.09
C LEU A 390 -8.54 -7.49 15.17
N GLN A 391 -7.49 -7.68 14.37
CA GLN A 391 -6.57 -8.80 14.48
C GLN A 391 -5.21 -8.30 14.96
N LEU A 392 -4.73 -8.83 16.08
CA LEU A 392 -3.40 -8.56 16.59
C LEU A 392 -2.45 -9.68 16.20
N TYR A 393 -1.60 -9.45 15.21
CA TYR A 393 -0.58 -10.38 14.77
C TYR A 393 0.67 -10.23 15.64
N LEU A 394 1.15 -11.35 16.16
CA LEU A 394 2.24 -11.44 17.13
C LEU A 394 3.16 -12.62 16.79
N PRO A 395 4.37 -12.70 17.40
CA PRO A 395 5.23 -13.88 17.33
C PRO A 395 4.50 -15.19 17.67
N LYS A 396 5.11 -16.31 17.32
CA LYS A 396 4.65 -17.62 17.80
C LYS A 396 4.82 -17.76 19.31
N ASN A 397 4.14 -18.76 19.89
CA ASN A 397 4.24 -19.13 21.31
C ASN A 397 3.75 -18.05 22.30
N ILE A 398 2.89 -17.14 21.85
CA ILE A 398 2.26 -16.17 22.73
C ILE A 398 1.18 -16.84 23.56
N THR A 399 1.15 -16.52 24.84
CA THR A 399 0.06 -16.92 25.76
C THR A 399 -0.83 -15.73 26.04
N LEU A 400 -2.12 -15.82 25.68
CA LEU A 400 -3.11 -14.82 26.08
C LEU A 400 -3.26 -14.87 27.60
N ILE A 401 -3.17 -13.71 28.25
CA ILE A 401 -3.42 -13.57 29.68
C ILE A 401 -4.86 -13.13 29.89
N ARG A 402 -5.26 -12.04 29.22
CA ARG A 402 -6.57 -11.42 29.37
C ARG A 402 -6.88 -10.50 28.21
N ALA A 403 -8.16 -10.35 27.87
CA ALA A 403 -8.60 -9.28 26.99
C ALA A 403 -9.72 -8.46 27.64
N ARG A 404 -9.75 -7.16 27.37
CA ARG A 404 -10.83 -6.26 27.78
C ARG A 404 -11.33 -5.42 26.63
N LEU A 405 -12.64 -5.24 26.59
CA LEU A 405 -13.30 -4.21 25.81
C LEU A 405 -13.72 -3.09 26.76
N ASN A 406 -13.13 -1.91 26.57
CA ASN A 406 -13.09 -0.82 27.53
C ASN A 406 -12.46 -1.28 28.86
N ASN A 407 -13.31 -1.63 29.82
CA ASN A 407 -12.93 -2.14 31.13
C ASN A 407 -13.60 -3.49 31.45
N GLN A 408 -14.43 -4.02 30.55
CA GLN A 408 -15.09 -5.31 30.72
C GLN A 408 -14.22 -6.42 30.17
N GLU A 409 -14.08 -7.51 30.92
CA GLU A 409 -13.30 -8.66 30.49
C GLU A 409 -14.05 -9.45 29.42
N VAL A 410 -13.36 -9.72 28.30
CA VAL A 410 -13.89 -10.41 27.10
C VAL A 410 -12.91 -11.48 26.63
N THR A 411 -12.08 -12.02 27.54
CA THR A 411 -11.03 -13.01 27.21
C THR A 411 -11.58 -14.21 26.43
N ASN A 412 -12.79 -14.67 26.78
CA ASN A 412 -13.45 -15.81 26.13
C ASN A 412 -13.99 -15.53 24.72
N GLU A 413 -14.05 -14.25 24.31
CA GLU A 413 -14.50 -13.84 22.97
C GLU A 413 -13.34 -13.72 21.98
N ILE A 414 -12.09 -13.80 22.45
CA ILE A 414 -10.90 -13.72 21.59
C ILE A 414 -10.81 -14.97 20.71
N VAL A 415 -10.87 -14.75 19.39
CA VAL A 415 -10.56 -15.78 18.41
C VAL A 415 -9.03 -15.89 18.31
N THR A 416 -8.48 -17.01 18.77
CA THR A 416 -7.04 -17.28 18.67
C THR A 416 -6.75 -18.16 17.47
N THR A 417 -5.95 -17.63 16.54
CA THR A 417 -5.48 -18.36 15.35
C THR A 417 -3.96 -18.50 15.40
N ARG A 418 -3.44 -19.70 15.10
CA ARG A 418 -2.00 -19.95 14.99
C ARG A 418 -1.69 -20.44 13.58
N VAL A 419 -0.91 -19.65 12.84
CA VAL A 419 -0.55 -19.93 11.44
C VAL A 419 0.93 -19.61 11.25
N ASP A 420 1.67 -20.54 10.65
CA ASP A 420 3.11 -20.47 10.47
C ASP A 420 3.86 -20.18 11.78
N ASN A 421 4.60 -19.07 11.82
CA ASN A 421 5.33 -18.56 12.97
C ASN A 421 4.61 -17.39 13.67
N LYS A 422 3.27 -17.33 13.60
CA LYS A 422 2.48 -16.22 14.13
C LYS A 422 1.35 -16.70 15.06
N THR A 423 1.08 -15.90 16.09
CA THR A 423 -0.15 -15.98 16.90
C THR A 423 -1.02 -14.77 16.55
N ILE A 424 -2.31 -14.98 16.34
CA ILE A 424 -3.26 -13.92 15.99
C ILE A 424 -4.39 -13.92 17.01
N PHE A 425 -4.65 -12.77 17.63
CA PHE A 425 -5.82 -12.56 18.48
C PHE A 425 -6.83 -11.67 17.75
N GLY A 426 -8.02 -12.19 17.47
CA GLY A 426 -9.10 -11.50 16.80
C GLY A 426 -10.22 -11.11 17.76
N LEU A 427 -10.72 -9.87 17.65
CA LEU A 427 -11.87 -9.38 18.42
C LEU A 427 -12.73 -8.42 17.59
N TYR A 428 -14.04 -8.63 17.63
CA TYR A 428 -15.04 -7.70 17.10
C TYR A 428 -15.40 -6.63 18.14
N PHE A 429 -15.60 -5.40 17.72
CA PHE A 429 -16.17 -4.35 18.56
C PHE A 429 -16.88 -3.26 17.75
N GLU A 430 -17.61 -2.43 18.47
CA GLU A 430 -18.29 -1.25 17.93
C GLU A 430 -17.87 0.02 18.66
N THR A 431 -17.80 1.14 17.93
CA THR A 431 -17.62 2.48 18.47
C THR A 431 -18.78 3.37 18.01
N PRO A 432 -19.81 3.54 18.85
CA PRO A 432 -20.94 4.42 18.58
C PRO A 432 -20.52 5.88 18.30
N PRO A 433 -21.39 6.70 17.67
CA PRO A 433 -21.19 8.14 17.55
C PRO A 433 -20.87 8.81 18.89
N ALA A 434 -20.02 9.85 18.86
CA ALA A 434 -19.60 10.65 20.00
C ALA A 434 -19.03 9.83 21.17
N SER A 435 -18.39 8.70 20.86
CA SER A 435 -17.89 7.78 21.88
C SER A 435 -16.47 7.29 21.56
N SER A 436 -15.86 6.64 22.54
CA SER A 436 -14.58 5.96 22.38
C SER A 436 -14.67 4.53 22.86
N THR A 437 -14.07 3.62 22.11
CA THR A 437 -13.94 2.20 22.46
C THR A 437 -12.46 1.83 22.51
N SER A 438 -12.04 1.12 23.55
CA SER A 438 -10.67 0.62 23.69
C SER A 438 -10.62 -0.90 23.78
N VAL A 439 -9.76 -1.52 22.99
CA VAL A 439 -9.47 -2.95 23.07
C VAL A 439 -8.13 -3.10 23.76
N THR A 440 -8.09 -3.86 24.85
CA THR A 440 -6.86 -4.18 25.58
C THR A 440 -6.61 -5.68 25.52
N ILE A 441 -5.44 -6.10 25.04
CA ILE A 441 -5.01 -7.49 24.99
C ILE A 441 -3.71 -7.60 25.76
N GLU A 442 -3.76 -8.34 26.87
CA GLU A 442 -2.63 -8.67 27.72
C GLU A 442 -2.13 -10.07 27.36
N TYR A 443 -0.85 -10.20 27.09
CA TYR A 443 -0.25 -11.46 26.67
C TYR A 443 1.20 -11.61 27.14
N ARG A 444 1.67 -12.86 27.20
CA ARG A 444 3.04 -13.21 27.54
C ARG A 444 3.81 -13.63 26.29
N LEU A 445 4.93 -12.98 26.04
CA LEU A 445 5.96 -13.41 25.11
C LEU A 445 7.07 -14.13 25.89
N PRO A 446 7.26 -15.44 25.71
CA PRO A 446 8.43 -16.14 26.23
C PRO A 446 9.70 -15.57 25.58
N LEU A 447 10.64 -15.10 26.40
CA LEU A 447 11.88 -14.49 25.92
C LEU A 447 12.99 -14.71 26.93
N VAL A 448 14.03 -15.45 26.52
CA VAL A 448 15.24 -15.60 27.32
C VAL A 448 16.17 -14.42 27.04
N GLY A 449 16.49 -13.67 28.09
CA GLY A 449 17.39 -12.52 28.01
C GLY A 449 16.67 -11.18 27.87
N LEU A 450 17.37 -10.21 27.30
CA LEU A 450 17.00 -8.81 27.41
C LEU A 450 16.37 -8.29 26.13
N LEU A 451 15.12 -7.83 26.23
CA LEU A 451 14.50 -7.08 25.15
C LEU A 451 15.16 -5.70 25.00
N SER A 452 15.67 -5.42 23.81
CA SER A 452 16.25 -4.13 23.45
C SER A 452 15.35 -3.32 22.52
N GLN A 453 14.52 -4.00 21.71
CA GLN A 453 13.77 -3.40 20.63
C GLN A 453 12.43 -4.12 20.44
N ILE A 454 11.39 -3.36 20.09
CA ILE A 454 10.12 -3.88 19.58
C ILE A 454 9.83 -3.26 18.22
N GLU A 455 9.44 -4.09 17.25
CA GLU A 455 9.00 -3.65 15.93
C GLU A 455 7.47 -3.47 15.92
N VAL A 456 7.00 -2.25 15.69
CA VAL A 456 5.58 -1.96 15.49
C VAL A 456 5.35 -1.76 14.00
N LYS A 457 4.64 -2.71 13.38
CA LYS A 457 4.29 -2.65 11.98
C LYS A 457 3.04 -1.78 11.76
N LYS A 458 3.06 -1.01 10.68
CA LYS A 458 1.88 -0.32 10.16
C LYS A 458 1.10 -1.25 9.22
N GLN A 459 -0.22 -1.25 9.32
CA GLN A 459 -1.10 -1.90 8.34
C GLN A 459 -1.13 -1.10 7.03
N LEU A 460 -1.23 -1.82 5.90
CA LEU A 460 -1.45 -1.20 4.59
C LEU A 460 -2.71 -0.31 4.60
N GLY A 461 -2.62 0.89 4.03
CA GLY A 461 -3.72 1.86 3.94
C GLY A 461 -4.23 2.44 5.26
N ALA A 462 -3.73 1.99 6.41
CA ALA A 462 -4.14 2.53 7.69
C ALA A 462 -3.62 3.96 7.88
N GLY A 463 -4.35 4.73 8.71
CA GLY A 463 -3.92 6.04 9.16
C GLY A 463 -2.62 6.00 9.97
N THR A 464 -2.24 7.15 10.53
CA THR A 464 -0.96 7.33 11.25
C THR A 464 -1.21 7.53 12.75
N PRO A 465 -1.55 6.46 13.51
CA PRO A 465 -1.87 6.60 14.92
C PRO A 465 -0.64 7.04 15.73
N LEU A 466 -0.88 7.79 16.80
CA LEU A 466 0.14 7.99 17.83
C LEU A 466 0.35 6.66 18.57
N VAL A 467 1.61 6.24 18.66
CA VAL A 467 2.06 5.06 19.40
C VAL A 467 2.81 5.51 20.63
N THR A 468 2.39 5.04 21.80
CA THR A 468 3.11 5.20 23.06
C THR A 468 3.63 3.83 23.51
N VAL A 469 4.94 3.71 23.66
CA VAL A 469 5.60 2.52 24.23
C VAL A 469 6.09 2.87 25.62
N VAL A 470 5.65 2.12 26.62
CA VAL A 470 6.11 2.19 28.01
C VAL A 470 6.81 0.88 28.33
N TYR A 471 8.11 0.94 28.60
CA TYR A 471 8.91 -0.23 28.94
C TYR A 471 9.45 -0.12 30.36
N SER A 472 9.23 -1.15 31.17
CA SER A 472 9.60 -1.19 32.58
C SER A 472 10.48 -2.41 32.89
N ARG A 473 11.66 -2.14 33.45
CA ARG A 473 12.59 -3.13 34.01
C ARG A 473 13.46 -2.48 35.08
N GLY A 474 12.92 -2.32 36.29
CA GLY A 474 13.54 -1.51 37.36
C GLY A 474 13.33 -0.01 37.13
N GLU A 475 13.71 0.50 35.96
CA GLU A 475 13.39 1.85 35.48
C GLU A 475 12.30 1.81 34.41
N THR A 476 11.59 2.94 34.23
CA THR A 476 10.54 3.09 33.21
C THR A 476 10.96 4.07 32.12
N LYS A 477 10.91 3.62 30.86
CA LYS A 477 11.14 4.44 29.67
C LYS A 477 9.83 4.63 28.91
N ILE A 478 9.54 5.87 28.49
CA ILE A 478 8.35 6.20 27.70
C ILE A 478 8.81 6.79 26.36
N ILE A 479 8.32 6.21 25.26
CA ILE A 479 8.63 6.64 23.90
C ILE A 479 7.31 6.90 23.18
N LYS A 480 7.19 8.04 22.53
CA LYS A 480 6.01 8.41 21.72
C LYS A 480 6.42 8.70 20.30
N LYS A 481 5.75 8.10 19.32
CA LYS A 481 5.99 8.34 17.89
C LYS A 481 4.71 8.18 17.09
N VAL A 482 4.56 8.99 16.04
CA VAL A 482 3.49 8.81 15.05
C VAL A 482 3.89 7.67 14.11
N LEU A 483 3.03 6.69 13.91
CA LEU A 483 3.30 5.53 13.06
C LEU A 483 3.04 5.87 11.58
N GLU A 484 3.94 6.66 10.99
CA GLU A 484 3.87 7.00 9.56
C GLU A 484 4.25 5.81 8.67
N SER A 485 5.24 5.01 9.11
CA SER A 485 5.75 3.78 8.50
C SER A 485 5.90 2.67 9.54
N ASP A 486 6.49 1.53 9.17
CA ASP A 486 6.99 0.56 10.17
C ASP A 486 8.03 1.23 11.07
N GLU A 487 7.99 0.92 12.36
CA GLU A 487 8.82 1.59 13.37
C GLU A 487 9.47 0.61 14.34
N VAL A 488 10.72 0.89 14.70
CA VAL A 488 11.46 0.11 15.71
C VAL A 488 11.71 1.00 16.91
N PHE A 489 11.21 0.59 18.07
CA PHE A 489 11.35 1.33 19.31
C PHE A 489 12.52 0.75 20.12
N THR A 490 13.58 1.53 20.30
CA THR A 490 14.72 1.14 21.14
C THR A 490 14.40 1.37 22.62
N LEU A 491 14.25 0.27 23.35
CA LEU A 491 13.83 0.25 24.76
C LEU A 491 14.98 0.58 25.72
N ARG A 492 16.21 0.68 25.22
CA ARG A 492 17.42 1.08 25.96
C ARG A 492 18.04 2.30 25.34
#